data_AF-A0A960H4N3-F1
#
_entry.id   AF-A0A960H4N3-F1
#
_cell.length_a   1.000
_cell.length_b   1.000
_cell.length_c   1.000
_cell.angle_alpha   90.00
_cell.angle_beta   90.00
_cell.angle_gamma   90.00
#
_symmetry.space_group_name_H-M   'P 1'
#
loop_
_entity.id
_entity.type
_entity.pdbx_description
1 polymer ?
#
loop_
_entity_poly.entity_id
_entity_poly.type
_entity_poly.pdbx_seq_one_letter_code
_entity_poly.pdbx_strand_id
1 'polypeptide(L)' 'PGVLANVVAQGDSAELGCRILVDDKLVAENFAEGRHAQAFCLDKAA' A
#
# COMPACT_ATOMS: atom_id res chain seq x y z
N PRO A 1 -21.39 5.59 2.99
CA PRO A 1 -20.67 5.27 1.74
C PRO A 1 -19.20 4.99 2.08
N GLY A 2 -18.77 3.73 1.96
CA GLY A 2 -17.38 3.34 2.23
C GLY A 2 -16.65 3.07 0.92
N VAL A 3 -15.44 3.62 0.79
CA VAL A 3 -14.53 3.33 -0.34
C VAL A 3 -13.52 2.30 0.15
N LEU A 4 -13.35 1.23 -0.62
CA LEU A 4 -12.30 0.24 -0.39
C LEU A 4 -11.21 0.47 -1.42
N ALA A 5 -10.01 0.83 -0.96
CA ALA A 5 -8.84 0.97 -1.82
C ALA A 5 -7.86 -0.16 -1.53
N ASN A 6 -7.50 -0.91 -2.56
CA ASN A 6 -6.54 -1.99 -2.50
C ASN A 6 -5.40 -1.71 -3.49
N VAL A 7 -4.18 -1.53 -2.98
CA VAL A 7 -2.98 -1.25 -3.77
C VAL A 7 -1.99 -2.38 -3.57
N VAL A 8 -1.56 -2.99 -4.69
CA VAL A 8 -0.56 -4.06 -4.73
C VAL A 8 0.65 -3.59 -5.52
N ALA A 9 1.84 -3.69 -4.93
CA ALA A 9 3.10 -3.43 -5.59
C ALA A 9 3.96 -4.70 -5.58
N GLN A 10 4.34 -5.19 -6.76
CA GLN A 10 5.20 -6.35 -6.97
C GLN A 10 6.31 -6.00 -7.94
N GLY A 11 7.54 -6.36 -7.60
CA GLY A 11 8.69 -6.19 -8.48
C GLY A 11 9.95 -6.80 -7.89
N ASP A 12 11.01 -6.84 -8.71
CA ASP A 12 12.30 -7.41 -8.31
C ASP A 12 13.20 -6.36 -7.62
N SER A 13 12.62 -5.25 -7.16
CA SER A 13 13.34 -4.23 -6.39
C SER A 13 13.65 -4.76 -5.00
N ALA A 14 14.80 -4.33 -4.45
CA ALA A 14 15.21 -4.71 -3.09
C ALA A 14 14.26 -4.19 -2.01
N GLU A 15 13.46 -3.18 -2.34
CA GLU A 15 12.46 -2.56 -1.49
C GLU A 15 11.26 -2.15 -2.35
N LEU A 16 10.04 -2.41 -1.87
CA LEU A 16 8.79 -2.00 -2.48
C LEU A 16 7.82 -1.52 -1.40
N GLY A 17 7.16 -0.40 -1.64
CA GLY A 17 6.19 0.16 -0.72
C GLY A 17 4.90 0.56 -1.41
N CYS A 18 3.82 0.66 -0.62
CA CYS A 18 2.56 1.25 -1.03
C CYS A 18 2.11 2.27 0.02
N ARG A 19 1.39 3.30 -0.44
CA ARG A 19 0.87 4.36 0.41
C ARG A 19 -0.46 4.87 -0.12
N ILE A 20 -1.44 5.03 0.77
CA ILE A 20 -2.78 5.56 0.45
C ILE A 20 -2.99 6.82 1.28
N LEU A 21 -3.32 7.91 0.58
CA LEU A 21 -3.66 9.21 1.15
C LEU A 21 -5.13 9.50 0.82
N VAL A 22 -5.91 9.92 1.82
CA VAL A 22 -7.29 10.42 1.65
C VAL A 22 -7.34 11.80 2.28
N ASP A 23 -7.76 12.81 1.52
CA ASP A 23 -7.76 14.21 1.97
C ASP A 23 -6.41 14.64 2.59
N ASP A 24 -5.32 14.32 1.90
CA ASP A 24 -3.93 14.53 2.33
C ASP A 24 -3.51 13.82 3.63
N LYS A 25 -4.40 13.01 4.23
CA LYS A 25 -4.11 12.20 5.41
C LYS A 25 -3.65 10.81 5.01
N LEU A 26 -2.53 10.38 5.59
CA LEU A 26 -2.05 9.01 5.44
C LEU A 26 -3.02 8.05 6.13
N VAL A 27 -3.65 7.17 5.36
CA VAL A 27 -4.61 6.19 5.87
C VAL A 27 -4.07 4.75 5.83
N ALA A 28 -3.17 4.44 4.91
CA ALA A 28 -2.47 3.16 4.86
C ALA A 28 -1.06 3.31 4.29
N GLU A 29 -0.09 2.59 4.85
CA GLU A 29 1.28 2.48 4.35
C GLU A 29 1.79 1.07 4.64
N ASN A 30 2.53 0.50 3.70
CA ASN A 30 3.20 -0.79 3.88
C ASN A 30 4.50 -0.80 3.08
N PHE A 31 5.54 -1.40 3.66
CA PHE A 31 6.86 -1.55 3.05
C PHE A 31 7.28 -3.01 3.17
N ALA A 32 7.75 -3.56 2.06
CA ALA A 32 8.33 -4.88 1.97
C ALA A 32 9.78 -4.76 1.46
N GLU A 33 10.69 -5.41 2.17
CA GLU A 33 12.10 -5.52 1.80
C GLU A 33 12.40 -6.95 1.31
N GLY A 34 13.30 -7.07 0.34
CA GLY A 34 13.79 -8.35 -0.17
C GLY A 34 13.72 -8.48 -1.69
N ARG A 35 14.49 -9.42 -2.25
CA ARG A 35 14.68 -9.64 -3.70
C ARG A 35 13.39 -9.95 -4.48
N HIS A 36 12.30 -10.25 -3.78
CA HIS A 36 10.95 -10.50 -4.29
C HIS A 36 9.91 -9.79 -3.41
N ALA A 37 10.14 -8.51 -3.12
CA ALA A 37 9.26 -7.75 -2.25
C ALA A 37 7.86 -7.62 -2.88
N GLN A 38 6.84 -7.99 -2.10
CA GLN A 38 5.43 -7.74 -2.42
C GLN A 38 4.84 -6.91 -1.28
N ALA A 39 4.37 -5.71 -1.61
CA ALA A 39 3.69 -4.83 -0.67
C ALA A 39 2.21 -4.74 -1.00
N PHE A 40 1.36 -4.71 0.04
CA PHE A 40 -0.08 -4.63 -0.06
C PHE A 40 -0.62 -3.61 0.95
N CYS A 41 -1.45 -2.68 0.47
CA CYS A 41 -2.13 -1.68 1.29
C CYS A 41 -3.63 -1.79 1.07
N LEU A 42 -4.37 -1.94 2.17
CA LEU A 42 -5.83 -1.94 2.17
C LEU A 42 -6.33 -0.82 3.06
N ASP A 43 -7.03 0.14 2.45
CA ASP A 43 -7.85 1.09 3.18
C ASP A 43 -9.29 0.61 3.20
N LYS A 44 -9.85 0.56 4.40
CA LYS A 44 -11.28 0.34 4.63
C LYS A 44 -11.82 1.65 5.19
N ALA A 45 -12.14 2.61 4.33
CA ALA A 45 -12.89 3.80 4.73
C ALA A 45 -14.29 3.35 5.16
N ALA A 46 -14.50 3.24 6.47
CA ALA A 46 -15.75 2.86 7.12
C ALA A 46 -16.44 4.10 7.71
#